data_AF-A0A453JNX0-F1
#
_entry.id   AF-A0A453JNX0-F1
#
_cell.length_a   1.000
_cell.length_b   1.000
_cell.length_c   1.000
_cell.angle_alpha   90.00
_cell.angle_beta   90.00
_cell.angle_gamma   90.00
#
_symmetry.space_group_name_H-M   'P 1'
#
loop_
_entity.id
_entity.type
_entity.pdbx_description
1 polymer ?
#
loop_
_entity_poly.entity_id
_entity_poly.type
_entity_poly.pdbx_seq_one_letter_code
_entity_poly.pdbx_strand_id
1 'polypeptide(L)'
;LDLTRRVVSVELRQSNVFYPETFEETFKVVIQAYSQSGDVAAQGHVKLAPKLCNISQAVCDLGDSKVEITIAWSVHVASNMFL
;
A
#
# COMPACT_ATOMS: atom_id res chain seq x y z
N LEU A 1 21.87 -8.63 -2.07
CA LEU A 1 20.41 -8.37 -2.14
C LEU A 1 20.19 -7.37 -3.26
N ASP A 2 19.47 -7.77 -4.30
CA ASP A 2 18.99 -6.81 -5.30
C ASP A 2 17.91 -5.95 -4.63
N LEU A 3 18.22 -4.70 -4.34
CA LEU A 3 17.33 -3.74 -3.71
C LEU A 3 16.67 -2.84 -4.78
N THR A 4 16.26 -3.44 -5.90
CA THR A 4 15.55 -2.72 -6.96
C THR A 4 14.26 -2.14 -6.41
N ARG A 5 14.14 -0.81 -6.46
CA ARG A 5 12.89 -0.10 -6.14
C ARG A 5 11.87 -0.44 -7.21
N ARG A 6 10.78 -1.14 -6.85
CA ARG A 6 9.63 -1.38 -7.71
C ARG A 6 8.50 -0.45 -7.30
N VAL A 7 7.94 0.29 -8.27
CA VAL A 7 6.78 1.15 -8.07
C VAL A 7 5.55 0.41 -8.56
N VAL A 8 4.52 0.34 -7.72
CA VAL A 8 3.21 -0.25 -8.05
C VAL A 8 2.15 0.82 -7.82
N SER A 9 1.36 1.10 -8.85
CA SER A 9 0.22 2.03 -8.76
C SER A 9 -1.07 1.24 -8.58
N VAL A 10 -1.89 1.63 -7.60
CA VAL A 10 -3.20 1.03 -7.35
C VAL A 10 -4.23 2.15 -7.26
N GLU A 11 -5.34 1.98 -7.97
CA GLU A 11 -6.49 2.88 -7.88
C GLU A 11 -7.44 2.36 -6.79
N LEU A 12 -7.78 3.22 -5.84
CA LEU A 12 -8.75 2.92 -4.79
C LEU A 12 -10.05 3.64 -5.10
N ARG A 13 -11.16 2.93 -5.02
CA ARG A 13 -12.47 3.52 -5.27
C ARG A 13 -12.84 4.38 -4.07
N GLN A 14 -13.14 5.65 -4.32
CA GLN A 14 -13.63 6.55 -3.28
C GLN A 14 -15.07 6.15 -2.92
N SER A 15 -15.32 5.73 -1.68
CA SER A 15 -16.66 5.30 -1.24
C SER A 15 -17.62 6.47 -1.01
N ASN A 16 -17.12 7.71 -0.82
CA ASN A 16 -17.96 8.91 -0.73
C ASN A 16 -17.22 10.19 -1.14
N VAL A 17 -17.84 10.97 -2.04
CA VAL A 17 -17.30 12.27 -2.52
C VAL A 17 -17.50 13.38 -1.49
N PHE A 18 -18.51 13.27 -0.62
CA PHE A 18 -18.89 14.29 0.35
C PHE A 18 -18.11 14.23 1.69
N TYR A 19 -17.54 13.06 2.03
CA TYR A 19 -16.76 12.86 3.25
C TYR A 19 -15.42 12.17 2.91
N PRO A 20 -14.42 12.91 2.42
CA PRO A 20 -13.14 12.36 2.00
C PRO A 20 -12.29 11.77 3.15
N GLU A 21 -12.72 11.94 4.40
CA GLU A 21 -12.00 11.47 5.59
C GLU A 21 -12.33 10.03 5.99
N THR A 22 -13.41 9.46 5.45
CA THR A 22 -13.82 8.07 5.70
C THR A 22 -13.54 7.21 4.48
N PHE A 23 -12.26 6.90 4.24
CA PHE A 23 -11.92 5.72 3.43
C PHE A 23 -12.26 4.49 4.28
N GLU A 24 -13.48 3.96 4.11
CA GLU A 24 -13.87 2.71 4.79
C GLU A 24 -13.07 1.50 4.28
N GLU A 25 -12.48 1.61 3.09
CA GLU A 25 -11.66 0.57 2.49
C GLU A 25 -10.18 0.69 2.90
N THR A 26 -9.67 -0.31 3.62
CA THR A 26 -8.24 -0.39 3.99
C THR A 26 -7.41 -0.97 2.85
N PHE A 27 -6.31 -0.32 2.47
CA PHE A 27 -5.32 -0.87 1.56
C PHE A 27 -4.43 -1.89 2.26
N LYS A 28 -4.43 -3.13 1.77
CA LYS A 28 -3.61 -4.22 2.33
C LYS A 28 -2.36 -4.44 1.49
N VAL A 29 -1.19 -4.31 2.10
CA VAL A 29 0.09 -4.71 1.51
C VAL A 29 0.49 -6.06 2.08
N VAL A 30 0.87 -6.99 1.22
CA VAL A 30 1.41 -8.30 1.60
C VAL A 30 2.83 -8.42 1.06
N ILE A 31 3.75 -8.84 1.92
CA ILE A 31 5.15 -9.05 1.58
C ILE A 31 5.47 -10.51 1.84
N GLN A 32 6.05 -11.19 0.85
CA GLN A 32 6.46 -12.58 0.94
C GLN A 32 7.96 -12.68 0.70
N ALA A 33 8.63 -13.45 1.56
CA ALA A 33 10.00 -13.89 1.35
C ALA A 33 9.99 -15.32 0.83
N TYR A 34 10.69 -15.56 -0.27
CA TYR A 34 10.76 -16.88 -0.90
C TYR A 34 12.09 -17.56 -0.57
N SER A 35 12.02 -18.86 -0.31
CA SER A 35 13.18 -19.74 -0.16
C SER A 35 13.80 -20.06 -1.54
N GLN A 36 14.94 -20.75 -1.53
CA GLN A 36 15.61 -21.18 -2.76
C GLN A 36 14.78 -22.18 -3.59
N SER A 37 13.88 -22.94 -2.96
CA SER A 37 12.93 -23.82 -3.68
C SER A 37 11.78 -23.05 -4.33
N GLY A 38 11.65 -21.74 -4.05
CA GLY A 38 10.53 -20.91 -4.50
C GLY A 38 9.31 -20.96 -3.58
N ASP A 39 9.38 -21.71 -2.47
CA ASP A 39 8.32 -21.72 -1.46
C ASP A 39 8.34 -20.44 -0.62
N VAL A 40 7.16 -19.98 -0.19
CA VAL A 40 7.05 -18.85 0.74
C VAL A 40 7.61 -19.24 2.10
N ALA A 41 8.78 -18.73 2.44
CA ALA A 41 9.46 -18.97 3.71
C ALA A 41 8.90 -18.11 4.85
N ALA A 42 8.43 -16.89 4.53
CA ALA A 42 7.80 -15.99 5.48
C ALA A 42 6.83 -15.03 4.79
N GLN A 43 5.83 -14.54 5.54
CA GLN A 43 4.87 -13.57 5.05
C GLN A 43 4.53 -12.53 6.12
N GLY A 44 4.56 -11.26 5.73
CA GLY A 44 4.11 -10.12 6.53
C GLY A 44 2.98 -9.37 5.82
N HIS A 45 2.20 -8.60 6.57
CA HIS A 45 1.22 -7.69 5.98
C HIS A 45 0.96 -6.45 6.85
N VAL A 46 0.53 -5.37 6.19
CA VAL A 46 -0.02 -4.18 6.84
C VAL A 46 -1.34 -3.81 6.19
N LYS A 47 -2.25 -3.23 6.99
CA LYS A 47 -3.49 -2.60 6.51
C LYS A 47 -3.42 -1.12 6.83
N LEU A 48 -3.59 -0.28 5.83
CA LEU A 48 -3.47 1.16 5.95
C LEU A 48 -4.71 1.83 5.36
N ALA A 49 -5.28 2.78 6.08
CA ALA A 49 -6.26 3.67 5.50
C ALA A 49 -5.55 4.62 4.51
N PRO A 50 -6.09 4.83 3.31
CA PRO A 50 -5.63 5.88 2.40
C PRO A 50 -5.73 7.25 3.08
N LYS A 51 -4.81 8.15 2.75
CA LYS A 51 -4.81 9.53 3.24
C LYS A 51 -4.80 10.51 2.06
N LEU A 52 -5.52 11.61 2.17
CA LEU A 52 -5.54 12.63 1.13
C LEU A 52 -4.15 13.31 1.01
N CYS A 53 -3.47 13.13 -0.13
CA CYS A 53 -2.18 13.78 -0.44
C CYS A 53 -1.14 13.70 0.68
N ASN A 54 -1.02 12.54 1.35
CA ASN A 54 -0.19 12.39 2.55
C ASN A 54 0.63 11.10 2.50
N ILE A 55 1.35 10.78 3.57
CA ILE A 55 2.20 9.60 3.72
C ILE A 55 1.69 8.71 4.87
N SER A 56 1.74 7.40 4.66
CA SER A 56 1.56 6.40 5.71
C SER A 56 2.85 5.61 5.89
N GLN A 57 3.19 5.32 7.14
CA GLN A 57 4.30 4.46 7.51
C GLN A 57 3.79 3.33 8.41
N ALA A 58 4.30 2.13 8.20
CA ALA A 58 3.94 0.96 9.00
C ALA A 58 5.11 -0.02 9.06
N VAL A 59 5.14 -0.84 10.12
CA VAL A 59 6.12 -1.91 10.28
C VAL A 59 5.37 -3.22 10.44
N CYS A 60 5.85 -4.28 9.78
CA CYS A 60 5.39 -5.65 10.03
C CYS A 60 6.56 -6.60 10.20
N ASP A 61 6.32 -7.70 10.91
CA ASP A 61 7.26 -8.81 11.00
C ASP A 61 7.24 -9.64 9.70
N LEU A 62 8.40 -10.11 9.29
CA LEU A 62 8.63 -10.99 8.14
C LEU A 62 9.64 -12.06 8.56
N GLY A 63 9.13 -13.16 9.13
CA GLY A 63 9.97 -14.15 9.80
C GLY A 63 10.67 -13.51 11.01
N ASP A 64 11.98 -13.66 11.11
CA ASP A 64 12.79 -13.07 12.19
C ASP A 64 13.24 -11.62 11.89
N SER A 65 12.75 -11.02 10.80
CA SER A 65 13.06 -9.65 10.39
C SER A 65 11.87 -8.71 10.56
N LYS A 66 12.14 -7.40 10.65
CA LYS A 66 11.13 -6.33 10.58
C LYS A 66 11.26 -5.59 9.27
N VAL A 67 10.13 -5.27 8.64
CA VAL A 67 10.07 -4.50 7.39
C VAL A 67 9.28 -3.23 7.61
N GLU A 68 9.89 -2.09 7.31
CA GLU A 68 9.20 -0.80 7.24
C GLU A 68 8.64 -0.58 5.83
N ILE A 69 7.39 -0.10 5.78
CA ILE A 69 6.64 0.18 4.56
C ILE A 69 6.22 1.63 4.63
N THR A 70 6.64 2.41 3.62
CA THR A 70 6.24 3.81 3.44
C THR A 70 5.40 3.94 2.16
N ILE A 71 4.21 4.51 2.28
CA ILE A 71 3.27 4.72 1.16
C ILE A 71 2.99 6.20 1.02
N ALA A 72 3.18 6.74 -0.18
CA ALA A 72 2.74 8.07 -0.55
C ALA A 72 1.40 7.99 -1.27
N TRP A 73 0.42 8.76 -0.80
CA TRP A 73 -0.91 8.84 -1.37
C TRP A 73 -1.05 10.11 -2.20
N SER A 74 -1.62 9.98 -3.40
CA SER A 74 -1.95 11.12 -4.27
C SER A 74 -3.39 11.00 -4.73
N VAL A 75 -4.07 12.14 -4.87
CA VAL A 75 -5.37 12.17 -5.54
C VAL A 75 -5.15 11.86 -7.02
N HIS A 76 -5.88 10.87 -7.54
CA HIS A 76 -6.01 10.71 -8.97
C HIS A 76 -7.11 11.66 -9.45
N VAL A 77 -6.71 12.79 -10.03
CA VAL A 77 -7.68 13.70 -10.67
C VAL A 77 -8.07 13.06 -11.99
N ALA A 78 -9.21 12.38 -12.03
CA ALA A 78 -9.81 11.99 -13.30
C ALA A 78 -10.15 13.29 -14.05
N SER A 79 -9.38 13.59 -15.10
CA SER A 79 -9.62 14.76 -15.96
C SER A 79 -10.85 14.52 -16.83
N ASN A 80 -12.03 14.50 -16.22
CA ASN A 80 -13.32 14.67 -16.88
C ASN A 80 -14.03 15.87 -16.27
N MET A 81 -13.36 17.02 -16.29
CA MET A 81 -14.04 18.30 -16.19
C MET A 81 -14.26 18.78 -17.62
N PHE A 82 -15.27 18.20 -18.27
CA PHE A 82 -15.88 18.83 -19.44
C PHE A 82 -16.56 20.10 -18.92
N LEU A 83 -15.92 21.25 -19.17
CA LEU A 83 -16.60 22.54 -19.24
C LEU A 83 -17.28 22.67 -20.61
#